data_AF-A0A438EA53-F1
#
_entry.id   AF-A0A438EA53-F1
#
_cell.length_a   1.000
_cell.length_b   1.000
_cell.length_c   1.000
_cell.angle_alpha   90.00
_cell.angle_beta   90.00
_cell.angle_gamma   90.00
#
_symmetry.space_group_name_H-M   'P 1'
#
loop_
_entity.id
_entity.type
_entity.pdbx_description
1 polymer ?
#
loop_
_entity_poly.entity_id
_entity_poly.type
_entity_poly.pdbx_seq_one_letter_code
_entity_poly.pdbx_strand_id
1 'polypeptide(L)'
;MDVIKTQQISSRPIEKVIVHPLVLLSIVDNYNRVAKDTRKRVIGVLLGSSFKGTVDVTNSYAAKEHVVGWYSTGPKLRENDLDIHGLFHDYVPNPVLVIIDVQPKELGIPTKAYYAVEEVKENATQKSQKVFVHVPSEIAAHEVEEIGVEHLLRDVKDTTISTLATEVTGKLAALKGLDARLREIRGYLDLVVDGKLPLNHEILYHLQVEFASFICTFASY
;
A
#
# COMPACT_ATOMS: atom_id res chain seq x y z
N MET A 1 -17.09 -6.96 42.86
CA MET A 1 -16.01 -7.70 42.18
C MET A 1 -16.48 -7.93 40.76
N ASP A 2 -16.33 -6.91 39.91
CA ASP A 2 -16.68 -7.01 38.50
C ASP A 2 -15.39 -7.20 37.71
N VAL A 3 -15.12 -8.46 37.41
CA VAL A 3 -14.02 -8.86 36.54
C VAL A 3 -14.43 -8.48 35.13
N ILE A 4 -14.08 -7.27 34.72
CA ILE A 4 -14.07 -6.89 33.30
C ILE A 4 -13.12 -7.87 32.62
N LYS A 5 -13.69 -8.82 31.89
CA LYS A 5 -12.96 -9.65 30.95
C LYS A 5 -12.36 -8.71 29.91
N THR A 6 -11.09 -8.38 30.06
CA THR A 6 -10.22 -7.95 28.95
C THR A 6 -10.22 -9.08 27.94
N GLN A 7 -11.21 -9.08 27.05
CA GLN A 7 -11.17 -9.92 25.86
C GLN A 7 -9.98 -9.42 25.05
N GLN A 8 -8.95 -10.27 24.98
CA GLN A 8 -7.93 -10.23 23.95
C GLN A 8 -8.64 -9.96 22.62
N ILE A 9 -8.52 -8.73 22.11
CA ILE A 9 -8.76 -8.46 20.70
C ILE A 9 -7.60 -9.16 20.03
N SER A 10 -7.82 -10.41 19.61
CA SER A 10 -6.93 -11.07 18.68
C SER A 10 -6.83 -10.16 17.47
N SER A 11 -5.66 -9.55 17.30
CA SER A 11 -5.29 -8.71 16.19
C SER A 11 -5.44 -9.52 14.91
N ARG A 12 -6.63 -9.53 14.31
CA ARG A 12 -6.84 -10.16 13.01
C ARG A 12 -5.88 -9.51 12.01
N PRO A 13 -5.25 -10.30 11.13
CA PRO A 13 -4.39 -9.75 10.09
C PRO A 13 -5.21 -8.79 9.23
N ILE A 14 -4.57 -7.69 8.83
CA ILE A 14 -5.19 -6.73 7.91
C ILE A 14 -5.10 -7.36 6.52
N GLU A 15 -6.26 -7.64 5.94
CA GLU A 15 -6.37 -8.28 4.62
C GLU A 15 -6.33 -7.24 3.50
N LYS A 16 -6.86 -6.05 3.77
CA LYS A 16 -7.03 -5.00 2.76
C LYS A 16 -7.05 -3.60 3.35
N VAL A 17 -6.55 -2.63 2.59
CA VAL A 17 -6.63 -1.21 2.94
C VAL A 17 -7.34 -0.44 1.83
N ILE A 18 -8.39 0.29 2.20
CA ILE A 18 -9.16 1.13 1.29
C ILE A 18 -8.82 2.58 1.60
N VAL A 19 -8.36 3.32 0.59
CA VAL A 19 -7.99 4.72 0.75
C VAL A 19 -8.95 5.61 -0.02
N HIS A 20 -9.58 6.55 0.67
CA HIS A 20 -10.53 7.47 0.06
C HIS A 20 -9.83 8.55 -0.79
N PRO A 21 -10.39 8.98 -1.94
CA PRO A 21 -9.79 10.02 -2.78
C PRO A 21 -9.53 11.34 -2.05
N LEU A 22 -10.41 11.73 -1.11
CA LEU A 22 -10.23 12.95 -0.32
C LEU A 22 -8.97 12.89 0.56
N VAL A 23 -8.60 11.71 1.07
CA VAL A 23 -7.37 11.52 1.85
C VAL A 23 -6.15 11.77 0.97
N LEU A 24 -6.14 11.24 -0.26
CA LEU A 24 -5.05 11.46 -1.20
C LEU A 24 -4.90 12.94 -1.54
N LEU A 25 -6.00 13.61 -1.86
CA LEU A 25 -5.99 15.05 -2.17
C LEU A 25 -5.46 15.88 -1.00
N SER A 26 -5.88 15.53 0.22
CA SER A 26 -5.45 16.22 1.45
C SER A 26 -3.95 16.03 1.71
N ILE A 27 -3.43 14.83 1.47
CA ILE A 27 -2.01 14.53 1.66
C ILE A 27 -1.15 15.21 0.60
N VAL A 28 -1.61 15.25 -0.65
CA VAL A 28 -0.96 15.98 -1.75
C VAL A 28 -0.95 17.49 -1.46
N ASP A 29 -2.06 18.07 -0.98
CA ASP A 29 -2.11 19.48 -0.58
C ASP A 29 -1.14 19.77 0.59
N ASN A 30 -1.14 18.92 1.62
CA ASN A 30 -0.22 19.06 2.75
C ASN A 30 1.25 19.00 2.32
N TYR A 31 1.59 18.06 1.42
CA TYR A 31 2.93 18.00 0.83
C TYR A 31 3.26 19.28 0.05
N ASN A 32 2.34 19.78 -0.76
CA ASN A 32 2.55 20.98 -1.56
C ASN A 32 2.76 22.24 -0.71
N ARG A 33 2.11 22.33 0.45
CA ARG A 33 2.25 23.45 1.39
C ARG A 33 3.57 23.42 2.16
N VAL A 34 4.06 22.24 2.54
CA VAL A 34 5.16 22.09 3.50
C VAL A 34 6.48 21.72 2.84
N ALA A 35 6.44 20.88 1.81
CA ALA A 35 7.61 20.12 1.38
C ALA A 35 7.90 20.14 -0.13
N LYS A 36 7.08 20.82 -0.95
CA LYS A 36 7.18 20.83 -2.43
C LYS A 36 8.58 21.06 -2.98
N ASP A 37 9.30 22.05 -2.44
CA ASP A 37 10.66 22.43 -2.88
C ASP A 37 11.76 21.82 -2.01
N THR A 38 11.39 20.88 -1.15
CA THR A 38 12.31 20.24 -0.22
C THR A 38 12.46 18.76 -0.54
N ARG A 39 13.57 18.15 -0.12
CA ARG A 39 13.72 16.69 -0.11
C ARG A 39 13.13 16.05 1.14
N LYS A 40 12.29 16.78 1.88
CA LYS A 40 11.71 16.31 3.13
C LYS A 40 10.47 15.49 2.85
N ARG A 41 10.27 14.45 3.65
CA ARG A 41 9.01 13.72 3.70
C ARG A 41 8.08 14.37 4.71
N VAL A 42 6.80 14.31 4.41
CA VAL A 42 5.72 14.64 5.33
C VAL A 42 5.14 13.34 5.87
N ILE A 43 5.00 13.30 7.19
CA ILE A 43 4.39 12.20 7.94
C ILE A 43 3.15 12.75 8.61
N GLY A 44 2.08 11.97 8.63
CA GLY A 44 0.88 12.32 9.37
C GLY A 44 0.09 11.11 9.81
N VAL A 45 -0.95 11.38 10.59
CA VAL A 45 -1.84 10.35 11.14
C VAL A 45 -2.92 10.00 10.12
N LEU A 46 -3.30 8.74 10.07
CA LEU A 46 -4.45 8.25 9.32
C LEU A 46 -5.62 8.00 10.26
N LEU A 47 -6.76 8.58 9.90
CA LEU A 47 -8.04 8.37 10.55
C LEU A 47 -8.89 7.45 9.69
N GLY A 48 -9.82 6.75 10.33
CA GLY A 48 -10.69 5.85 9.63
C GLY A 48 -11.38 4.86 10.53
N SER A 49 -11.84 3.77 9.94
CA SER A 49 -12.44 2.66 10.65
C SER A 49 -11.85 1.33 10.19
N SER A 50 -11.58 0.44 11.15
CA SER A 50 -11.19 -0.94 10.88
C SER A 50 -12.38 -1.86 11.09
N PHE A 51 -12.77 -2.61 10.05
CA PHE A 51 -13.85 -3.59 10.13
C PHE A 51 -13.48 -4.89 9.43
N LYS A 52 -13.57 -6.01 10.16
CA LYS A 52 -13.36 -7.37 9.64
C LYS A 52 -12.04 -7.59 8.86
N GLY A 53 -10.96 -6.90 9.21
CA GLY A 53 -9.67 -7.03 8.52
C GLY A 53 -9.49 -6.08 7.34
N THR A 54 -10.51 -5.29 7.00
CA THR A 54 -10.40 -4.16 6.07
C THR A 54 -10.23 -2.88 6.87
N VAL A 55 -9.26 -2.06 6.46
CA VAL A 55 -9.05 -0.72 7.03
C VAL A 55 -9.50 0.32 6.03
N ASP A 56 -10.58 1.02 6.36
CA ASP A 56 -11.12 2.13 5.58
C ASP A 56 -10.49 3.43 6.09
N VAL A 57 -9.69 4.06 5.24
CA VAL A 57 -8.97 5.30 5.54
C VAL A 57 -9.75 6.48 4.99
N THR A 58 -10.29 7.30 5.90
CA THR A 58 -11.12 8.48 5.59
C THR A 58 -10.49 9.74 6.17
N ASN A 59 -10.88 10.91 5.64
CA ASN A 59 -10.53 12.20 6.23
C ASN A 59 -11.79 12.77 6.90
N SER A 60 -11.68 13.06 8.20
CA SER A 60 -12.77 13.37 9.12
C SER A 60 -13.90 14.24 8.58
N TYR A 61 -15.16 13.84 8.86
CA TYR A 61 -16.14 14.73 9.51
C TYR A 61 -17.43 14.06 10.02
N ALA A 62 -17.72 12.79 9.69
CA ALA A 62 -19.00 12.16 10.07
C ALA A 62 -18.83 10.78 10.72
N ALA A 63 -18.85 10.76 12.06
CA ALA A 63 -19.05 9.62 12.98
C ALA A 63 -17.96 8.52 13.08
N LYS A 64 -17.51 8.30 14.33
CA LYS A 64 -16.76 7.11 14.83
C LYS A 64 -15.41 6.77 14.19
N GLU A 65 -14.70 7.76 13.67
CA GLU A 65 -13.33 7.54 13.22
C GLU A 65 -12.37 7.42 14.41
N HIS A 66 -11.43 6.47 14.31
CA HIS A 66 -10.32 6.31 15.23
C HIS A 66 -9.00 6.36 14.45
N VAL A 67 -7.89 6.51 15.17
CA VAL A 67 -6.58 6.37 14.56
C VAL A 67 -6.44 4.93 14.07
N VAL A 68 -6.18 4.76 12.78
CA VAL A 68 -5.97 3.45 12.15
C VAL A 68 -4.51 3.23 11.76
N GLY A 69 -3.72 4.31 11.71
CA GLY A 69 -2.32 4.22 11.33
C GLY A 69 -1.72 5.58 11.00
N TRP A 70 -0.74 5.57 10.12
CA TRP A 70 -0.01 6.77 9.70
C TRP A 70 0.41 6.66 8.24
N TYR A 71 0.64 7.82 7.63
CA TYR A 71 1.09 7.90 6.25
C TYR A 71 2.47 8.53 6.15
N SER A 72 3.20 8.13 5.12
CA SER A 72 4.46 8.77 4.73
C SER A 72 4.38 9.18 3.26
N THR A 73 4.68 10.44 2.99
CA THR A 73 4.92 10.91 1.61
C THR A 73 6.36 10.61 1.25
N GLY A 74 6.59 9.75 0.26
CA GLY A 74 7.94 9.42 -0.16
C GLY A 74 7.98 8.23 -1.11
N PRO A 75 9.04 8.10 -1.92
CA PRO A 75 9.06 7.09 -2.98
C PRO A 75 9.32 5.68 -2.46
N LYS A 76 9.98 5.52 -1.30
CA LYS A 76 10.38 4.22 -0.73
C LYS A 76 10.40 4.24 0.81
N LEU A 77 10.19 3.06 1.39
CA LEU A 77 10.31 2.78 2.83
C LEU A 77 11.75 3.04 3.34
N ARG A 78 11.88 3.52 4.58
CA ARG A 78 13.16 3.73 5.28
C ARG A 78 13.21 2.93 6.57
N GLU A 79 14.41 2.63 7.07
CA GLU A 79 14.59 1.89 8.34
C GLU A 79 13.97 2.63 9.54
N ASN A 80 14.07 3.96 9.57
CA ASN A 80 13.45 4.81 10.59
C ASN A 80 11.91 4.67 10.65
N ASP A 81 11.27 4.07 9.64
CA ASP A 81 9.83 3.88 9.64
C ASP A 81 9.40 2.81 10.65
N LEU A 82 10.28 1.87 10.99
CA LEU A 82 10.02 0.90 12.06
C LEU A 82 9.95 1.58 13.43
N ASP A 83 10.85 2.52 13.69
CA ASP A 83 10.86 3.29 14.95
C ASP A 83 9.58 4.14 15.08
N ILE A 84 9.22 4.84 14.00
CA ILE A 84 8.00 5.65 13.97
C ILE A 84 6.76 4.77 14.13
N HIS A 85 6.72 3.61 13.48
CA HIS A 85 5.63 2.67 13.63
C HIS A 85 5.50 2.13 15.06
N GLY A 86 6.63 1.95 15.77
CA GLY A 86 6.64 1.64 17.20
C GLY A 86 5.93 2.69 18.04
N LEU A 87 6.11 3.98 17.74
CA LEU A 87 5.43 5.08 18.45
C LEU A 87 3.90 5.06 18.23
N PHE A 88 3.45 4.62 17.05
CA PHE A 88 2.02 4.50 16.76
C PHE A 88 1.36 3.29 17.42
N HIS A 89 2.15 2.29 17.81
CA HIS A 89 1.65 1.09 18.49
C HIS A 89 1.08 1.39 19.88
N ASP A 90 1.54 2.46 20.52
CA ASP A 90 1.01 2.93 21.82
C ASP A 90 -0.44 3.45 21.71
N TYR A 91 -0.84 3.90 20.52
CA TYR A 91 -2.17 4.45 20.26
C TYR A 91 -3.12 3.43 19.62
N VAL A 92 -2.59 2.53 18.80
CA VAL A 92 -3.37 1.57 18.02
C VAL A 92 -2.67 0.20 18.08
N PRO A 93 -3.37 -0.88 18.43
CA PRO A 93 -2.75 -2.21 18.51
C PRO A 93 -2.22 -2.69 17.15
N ASN A 94 -2.89 -2.34 16.06
CA ASN A 94 -2.50 -2.70 14.69
C ASN A 94 -2.45 -1.43 13.81
N PRO A 95 -1.39 -0.62 13.89
CA PRO A 95 -1.28 0.55 13.02
C PRO A 95 -0.95 0.11 11.59
N VAL A 96 -1.55 0.77 10.61
CA VAL A 96 -1.19 0.61 9.18
C VAL A 96 -0.25 1.73 8.75
N LEU A 97 0.79 1.39 7.99
CA LEU A 97 1.61 2.36 7.27
C LEU A 97 1.13 2.43 5.82
N VAL A 98 0.68 3.60 5.38
CA VAL A 98 0.39 3.84 3.95
C VAL A 98 1.43 4.79 3.36
N ILE A 99 2.21 4.29 2.40
CA ILE A 99 3.12 5.09 1.60
C ILE A 99 2.35 5.65 0.42
N ILE A 100 2.38 6.97 0.27
CA ILE A 100 1.69 7.67 -0.81
C ILE A 100 2.73 8.39 -1.65
N ASP A 101 2.74 8.05 -2.94
CA ASP A 101 3.56 8.76 -3.92
C ASP A 101 2.84 10.01 -4.40
N VAL A 102 3.40 11.17 -4.06
CA VAL A 102 2.85 12.48 -4.45
C VAL A 102 3.16 12.80 -5.92
N GLN A 103 4.15 12.13 -6.51
CA GLN A 103 4.55 12.31 -7.90
C GLN A 103 4.62 10.94 -8.60
N PRO A 104 3.47 10.28 -8.84
CA PRO A 104 3.44 8.94 -9.39
C PRO A 104 4.09 8.91 -10.77
N LYS A 105 5.20 8.15 -10.87
CA LYS A 105 5.88 7.89 -12.13
C LYS A 105 5.34 6.64 -12.84
N GLU A 106 4.73 5.75 -12.07
CA GLU A 106 4.17 4.48 -12.54
C GLU A 106 2.66 4.61 -12.78
N LEU A 107 2.19 3.97 -13.86
CA LEU A 107 0.76 3.75 -14.08
C LEU A 107 0.26 2.73 -13.06
N GLY A 108 -0.49 3.19 -12.07
CA GLY A 108 -1.06 2.34 -11.03
C GLY A 108 -1.62 3.14 -9.88
N ILE A 109 -1.98 2.43 -8.82
CA ILE A 109 -2.44 3.03 -7.58
C ILE A 109 -1.20 3.63 -6.88
N PRO A 110 -1.19 4.94 -6.57
CA PRO A 110 -0.05 5.63 -5.95
C PRO A 110 0.10 5.32 -4.46
N THR A 111 -0.63 4.34 -3.93
CA THR A 111 -0.64 3.96 -2.53
C THR A 111 -0.08 2.55 -2.38
N LYS A 112 0.77 2.37 -1.36
CA LYS A 112 1.25 1.06 -0.93
C LYS A 112 1.00 0.96 0.57
N ALA A 113 0.28 -0.07 0.99
CA ALA A 113 -0.01 -0.30 2.40
C ALA A 113 0.89 -1.39 2.98
N TYR A 114 1.28 -1.20 4.24
CA TYR A 114 2.11 -2.11 4.99
C TYR A 114 1.63 -2.21 6.43
N TYR A 115 1.84 -3.36 7.05
CA TYR A 115 1.68 -3.56 8.50
C TYR A 115 2.92 -4.26 9.04
N ALA A 116 3.23 -4.05 10.31
CA ALA A 116 4.37 -4.70 10.93
C ALA A 116 4.01 -6.11 11.40
N VAL A 117 4.83 -7.08 11.01
CA VAL A 117 4.80 -8.45 11.52
C VAL A 117 6.11 -8.73 12.24
N GLU A 118 6.01 -9.45 13.36
CA GLU A 118 7.20 -9.97 14.04
C GLU A 118 7.62 -11.27 13.36
N GLU A 119 8.69 -11.23 12.58
CA GLU A 119 9.28 -12.44 12.01
C GLU A 119 10.29 -13.03 12.99
N VAL A 120 10.07 -14.30 13.34
CA VAL A 120 11.07 -15.13 14.01
C VAL A 120 11.92 -15.78 12.92
N LYS A 121 13.12 -15.26 12.68
CA LYS A 121 14.07 -15.92 11.79
C LYS A 121 14.49 -17.25 12.43
N GLU A 122 14.34 -18.35 11.69
CA GLU A 122 14.73 -19.71 12.13
C GLU A 122 16.24 -19.89 12.38
N ASN A 123 17.06 -18.89 12.06
CA ASN A 123 18.49 -18.92 12.37
C ASN A 123 18.69 -18.60 13.85
N ALA A 124 18.87 -19.66 14.64
CA ALA A 124 19.18 -19.67 16.06
C ALA A 124 20.07 -18.48 16.46
N THR A 125 19.59 -17.65 17.40
CA THR A 125 20.20 -16.50 18.12
C THR A 125 19.84 -15.05 17.74
N GLN A 126 19.03 -14.75 16.72
CA GLN A 126 18.64 -13.35 16.46
C GLN A 126 17.28 -12.97 17.05
N LYS A 127 17.25 -11.82 17.75
CA LYS A 127 16.06 -11.17 18.31
C LYS A 127 14.98 -11.03 17.23
N SER A 128 13.72 -11.19 17.62
CA SER A 128 12.56 -10.93 16.75
C SER A 128 12.73 -9.59 16.03
N GLN A 129 12.72 -9.62 14.70
CA GLN A 129 12.83 -8.42 13.88
C GLN A 129 11.44 -8.09 13.35
N LYS A 130 10.99 -6.86 13.58
CA LYS A 130 9.75 -6.36 12.96
C LYS A 130 10.03 -6.05 11.50
N VAL A 131 9.24 -6.65 10.62
CA VAL A 131 9.32 -6.46 9.16
C VAL A 131 7.98 -5.94 8.66
N PHE A 132 8.01 -5.06 7.68
CA PHE A 132 6.81 -4.57 7.02
C PHE A 132 6.38 -5.54 5.93
N VAL A 133 5.18 -6.10 6.09
CA VAL A 133 4.54 -6.95 5.08
C VAL A 133 3.56 -6.09 4.28
N HIS A 134 3.60 -6.23 2.96
CA HIS A 134 2.72 -5.50 2.06
C HIS A 134 1.28 -6.01 2.16
N VAL A 135 0.32 -5.08 2.22
CA VAL A 135 -1.11 -5.37 2.17
C VAL A 135 -1.69 -4.81 0.87
N PRO A 136 -2.56 -5.56 0.18
CA PRO A 136 -3.30 -5.02 -0.95
C PRO A 136 -4.04 -3.72 -0.59
N SER A 137 -3.78 -2.67 -1.36
CA SER A 137 -4.46 -1.38 -1.22
C SER A 137 -5.28 -1.05 -2.45
N GLU A 138 -6.45 -0.46 -2.23
CA GLU A 138 -7.31 0.08 -3.28
C GLU A 138 -7.77 1.50 -2.97
N ILE A 139 -8.27 2.18 -4.00
CA ILE A 139 -8.93 3.47 -3.86
C ILE A 139 -10.42 3.25 -4.06
N ALA A 140 -11.22 3.53 -3.03
CA ALA A 140 -12.67 3.50 -3.13
C ALA A 140 -13.24 4.77 -2.50
N ALA A 141 -14.40 5.20 -2.99
CA ALA A 141 -15.07 6.42 -2.57
C ALA A 141 -16.44 6.07 -1.96
N HIS A 142 -16.92 6.91 -1.03
CA HIS A 142 -18.33 6.89 -0.64
C HIS A 142 -19.18 7.51 -1.75
N GLU A 143 -20.48 7.20 -1.80
CA GLU A 143 -21.41 7.71 -2.82
C GLU A 143 -21.32 9.24 -3.01
N VAL A 144 -21.22 9.99 -1.91
CA VAL A 144 -21.10 11.46 -1.94
C VAL A 144 -19.76 11.91 -2.55
N GLU A 145 -18.67 11.22 -2.23
CA GLU A 145 -17.35 11.51 -2.81
C GLU A 145 -17.27 11.11 -4.27
N GLU A 146 -17.87 9.97 -4.63
CA GLU A 146 -17.87 9.43 -5.99
C GLU A 146 -18.51 10.41 -6.97
N ILE A 147 -19.67 10.97 -6.62
CA ILE A 147 -20.33 12.01 -7.43
C ILE A 147 -19.42 13.23 -7.61
N GLY A 148 -18.73 13.66 -6.54
CA GLY A 148 -17.79 14.79 -6.60
C GLY A 148 -16.58 14.50 -7.49
N VAL A 149 -16.00 13.30 -7.38
CA VAL A 149 -14.86 12.87 -8.20
C VAL A 149 -15.27 12.72 -9.67
N GLU A 150 -16.42 12.11 -9.95
CA GLU A 150 -16.94 11.97 -11.31
C GLU A 150 -17.18 13.34 -11.95
N HIS A 151 -17.74 14.28 -11.20
CA HIS A 151 -17.94 15.65 -11.67
C HIS A 151 -16.62 16.32 -12.08
N LEU A 152 -15.58 16.22 -11.24
CA LEU A 152 -14.24 16.75 -11.55
C LEU A 152 -13.59 16.07 -12.76
N LEU A 153 -13.90 14.79 -12.98
CA LEU A 153 -13.33 14.00 -14.07
C LEU A 153 -14.09 14.14 -15.39
N ARG A 154 -15.30 14.72 -15.39
CA ARG A 154 -16.09 14.89 -16.63
C ARG A 154 -15.39 15.80 -17.65
N ASP A 155 -14.64 16.78 -17.17
CA ASP A 155 -13.90 17.71 -18.04
C ASP A 155 -12.58 17.12 -18.57
N VAL A 156 -12.09 16.03 -17.95
CA VAL A 156 -10.83 15.36 -18.31
C VAL A 156 -11.08 14.07 -19.10
N LYS A 157 -12.18 13.37 -18.81
CA LYS A 157 -12.60 12.16 -19.53
C LYS A 157 -13.41 12.57 -20.75
N ASP A 158 -12.74 12.62 -21.91
CA ASP A 158 -13.41 12.81 -23.19
C ASP A 158 -14.52 11.77 -23.37
N THR A 159 -15.78 12.21 -23.25
CA THR A 159 -16.97 11.36 -23.40
C THR A 159 -17.14 10.86 -24.85
N THR A 160 -16.31 11.34 -25.77
CA THR A 160 -16.25 10.96 -27.19
C THR A 160 -15.35 9.76 -27.47
N ILE A 161 -14.60 9.25 -26.47
CA ILE A 161 -13.73 8.08 -26.67
C ILE A 161 -14.61 6.82 -26.77
N SER A 162 -14.59 6.19 -27.95
CA SER A 162 -15.24 4.91 -28.21
C SER A 162 -14.79 3.83 -27.22
N THR A 163 -15.70 2.93 -26.82
CA THR A 163 -15.42 1.80 -25.91
C THR A 163 -14.19 0.99 -26.33
N LEU A 164 -14.00 0.78 -27.64
CA LEU A 164 -12.85 0.05 -28.18
C LEU A 164 -11.52 0.80 -27.95
N ALA A 165 -11.51 2.12 -28.14
CA ALA A 165 -10.30 2.93 -27.92
C ALA A 165 -9.89 2.91 -26.44
N THR A 166 -10.87 2.95 -25.53
CA THR A 166 -10.64 2.80 -24.09
C THR A 166 -10.08 1.42 -23.74
N GLU A 167 -10.64 0.34 -24.32
CA GLU A 167 -10.11 -1.02 -24.11
C GLU A 167 -8.69 -1.20 -24.62
N VAL A 168 -8.37 -0.69 -25.82
CA VAL A 168 -7.01 -0.76 -26.39
C VAL A 168 -6.03 0.03 -25.52
N THR A 169 -6.42 1.22 -25.07
CA THR A 169 -5.60 2.05 -24.18
C THR A 169 -5.37 1.36 -22.84
N GLY A 170 -6.41 0.74 -22.28
CA GLY A 170 -6.33 -0.04 -21.03
C GLY A 170 -5.37 -1.24 -21.17
N LYS A 171 -5.47 -2.02 -22.25
CA LYS A 171 -4.54 -3.13 -22.52
C LYS A 171 -3.10 -2.66 -22.69
N LEU A 172 -2.89 -1.56 -23.41
CA LEU A 172 -1.54 -0.99 -23.62
C LEU A 172 -0.94 -0.47 -22.31
N ALA A 173 -1.74 0.19 -21.47
CA ALA A 173 -1.33 0.63 -20.15
C ALA A 173 -0.97 -0.56 -19.24
N ALA A 174 -1.80 -1.62 -19.23
CA ALA A 174 -1.53 -2.83 -18.46
C ALA A 174 -0.23 -3.52 -18.89
N LEU A 175 0.03 -3.63 -20.20
CA LEU A 175 1.28 -4.19 -20.74
C LEU A 175 2.51 -3.37 -20.34
N LYS A 176 2.41 -2.03 -20.36
CA LYS A 176 3.49 -1.15 -19.88
C LYS A 176 3.74 -1.31 -18.38
N GLY A 177 2.68 -1.44 -17.59
CA GLY A 177 2.78 -1.71 -16.15
C GLY A 177 3.47 -3.05 -15.87
N LEU A 178 3.13 -4.09 -16.63
CA LEU A 178 3.77 -5.40 -16.53
C LEU A 178 5.26 -5.36 -16.90
N ASP A 179 5.64 -4.69 -18.00
CA ASP A 179 7.06 -4.51 -18.38
C ASP A 179 7.85 -3.80 -17.28
N ALA A 180 7.29 -2.74 -16.69
CA ALA A 180 7.92 -2.03 -15.58
C ALA A 180 8.15 -2.94 -14.36
N ARG A 181 7.15 -3.73 -13.96
CA ARG A 181 7.26 -4.68 -12.83
C ARG A 181 8.26 -5.81 -13.11
N LEU A 182 8.28 -6.36 -14.32
CA LEU A 182 9.25 -7.39 -14.71
C LEU A 182 10.70 -6.85 -14.68
N ARG A 183 10.90 -5.58 -15.08
CA ARG A 183 12.21 -4.91 -14.96
C ARG A 183 12.64 -4.72 -13.51
N GLU A 184 11.71 -4.42 -12.60
CA GLU A 184 12.02 -4.36 -11.16
C GLU A 184 12.45 -5.71 -10.61
N ILE A 185 11.74 -6.79 -10.95
CA ILE A 185 12.09 -8.16 -10.54
C ILE A 185 13.48 -8.52 -11.05
N ARG A 186 13.77 -8.26 -12.33
CA ARG A 186 15.10 -8.46 -12.90
C ARG A 186 16.17 -7.67 -12.13
N GLY A 187 15.90 -6.40 -11.83
CA GLY A 187 16.83 -5.56 -11.08
C GLY A 187 17.12 -6.12 -9.68
N TYR A 188 16.14 -6.71 -9.00
CA TYR A 188 16.36 -7.40 -7.73
C TYR A 188 17.25 -8.63 -7.91
N LEU A 189 16.99 -9.47 -8.92
CA LEU A 189 17.81 -10.66 -9.19
C LEU A 189 19.26 -10.29 -9.53
N ASP A 190 19.47 -9.25 -10.34
CA ASP A 190 20.81 -8.75 -10.67
C ASP A 190 21.56 -8.32 -9.39
N LEU A 191 20.88 -7.66 -8.44
CA LEU A 191 21.48 -7.24 -7.16
C LEU A 191 21.79 -8.41 -6.21
N VAL A 192 21.01 -9.49 -6.27
CA VAL A 192 21.25 -10.73 -5.50
C VAL A 192 22.46 -11.47 -6.07
N VAL A 193 22.56 -11.57 -7.40
CA VAL A 193 23.71 -12.18 -8.08
C VAL A 193 24.99 -11.39 -7.82
N ASP A 194 24.91 -10.06 -7.78
CA ASP A 194 25.99 -9.16 -7.39
C ASP A 194 26.38 -9.25 -5.89
N GLY A 195 25.60 -9.96 -5.07
CA GLY A 195 25.84 -10.13 -3.63
C GLY A 195 25.57 -8.88 -2.77
N LYS A 196 24.90 -7.86 -3.30
CA LYS A 196 24.59 -6.61 -2.57
C LYS A 196 23.38 -6.74 -1.64
N LEU A 197 22.45 -7.64 -1.95
CA LEU A 197 21.25 -7.91 -1.17
C LEU A 197 21.22 -9.39 -0.73
N PRO A 198 20.83 -9.67 0.52
CA PRO A 198 20.66 -11.05 0.97
C PRO A 198 19.49 -11.71 0.25
N LEU A 199 19.62 -13.01 0.00
CA LEU A 199 18.60 -13.79 -0.67
C LEU A 199 17.34 -13.95 0.20
N ASN A 200 16.22 -13.42 -0.29
CA ASN A 200 14.89 -13.74 0.28
C ASN A 200 14.30 -14.97 -0.42
N HIS A 201 14.16 -16.07 0.34
CA HIS A 201 13.63 -17.35 -0.12
C HIS A 201 12.15 -17.28 -0.50
N GLU A 202 11.38 -16.42 0.15
CA GLU A 202 9.94 -16.27 -0.12
C GLU A 202 9.71 -15.67 -1.51
N ILE A 203 10.46 -14.64 -1.88
CA ILE A 203 10.40 -14.01 -3.21
C ILE A 203 10.76 -15.03 -4.29
N LEU A 204 11.82 -15.82 -4.09
CA LEU A 204 12.21 -16.86 -5.05
C LEU A 204 11.15 -17.95 -5.18
N TYR A 205 10.53 -18.35 -4.06
CA TYR A 205 9.47 -19.35 -4.09
C TYR A 205 8.28 -18.86 -4.92
N HIS A 206 7.81 -17.63 -4.70
CA HIS A 206 6.74 -17.04 -5.49
C HIS A 206 7.09 -16.96 -6.98
N LEU A 207 8.31 -16.51 -7.32
CA LEU A 207 8.77 -16.49 -8.71
C LEU A 207 8.79 -17.89 -9.32
N GLN A 208 9.32 -18.89 -8.61
CA GLN A 208 9.39 -20.26 -9.09
C GLN A 208 8.00 -20.84 -9.37
N VAL A 209 7.03 -20.60 -8.48
CA VAL A 209 5.64 -21.06 -8.64
C VAL A 209 4.98 -20.41 -9.86
N GLU A 210 5.13 -19.09 -10.04
CA GLU A 210 4.57 -18.38 -11.18
C GLU A 210 5.16 -18.87 -12.51
N PHE A 211 6.49 -18.98 -12.60
CA PHE A 211 7.15 -19.48 -13.81
C PHE A 211 6.81 -20.95 -14.11
N ALA A 212 6.76 -21.80 -13.08
CA ALA A 212 6.35 -23.19 -13.24
C ALA A 212 4.91 -23.30 -13.74
N SER A 213 3.99 -22.49 -13.18
CA SER A 213 2.60 -22.44 -13.65
C SER A 213 2.52 -21.97 -15.10
N PHE A 214 3.28 -20.95 -15.48
CA PHE A 214 3.30 -20.45 -16.85
C PHE A 214 3.76 -21.52 -17.85
N ILE A 215 4.83 -22.25 -17.51
CA ILE A 215 5.35 -23.36 -18.34
C ILE A 215 4.31 -24.48 -18.45
N CYS A 216 3.66 -24.87 -17.35
CA CYS A 216 2.61 -25.89 -17.36
C CYS A 216 1.40 -25.49 -18.22
N THR A 217 0.96 -24.22 -18.16
CA THR A 217 -0.14 -23.72 -18.99
C THR A 217 0.22 -23.74 -20.47
N PHE A 218 1.43 -23.33 -20.84
CA PHE A 218 1.89 -23.37 -22.24
C PHE A 218 2.17 -24.78 -22.76
N ALA A 219 2.58 -25.71 -21.89
CA ALA A 219 2.78 -27.12 -22.27
C ALA A 219 1.45 -27.89 -22.42
N SER A 220 0.34 -27.34 -21.93
CA SER A 220 -0.99 -27.94 -22.03
C SER A 220 -1.81 -27.42 -23.23
N TYR A 221 -1.27 -26.46 -23.99
CA TYR A 221 -1.82 -25.91 -25.24
C TYR A 221 -1.02 -26.42 -26.44
#